data_AF-A0A929YNW8-F1
#
_entry.id   AF-A0A929YNW8-F1
#
_cell.length_a   1.000
_cell.length_b   1.000
_cell.length_c   1.000
_cell.angle_alpha   90.00
_cell.angle_beta   90.00
_cell.angle_gamma   90.00
#
_symmetry.space_group_name_H-M   'P 1'
#
loop_
_entity.id
_entity.type
_entity.pdbx_description
1 polymer ?
#
loop_
_entity_poly.entity_id
_entity_poly.type
_entity_poly.pdbx_seq_one_letter_code
_entity_poly.pdbx_strand_id
1 'polypeptide(L)' 'ATTTHSQLSKETLEAQGINDGTVRLSIGTEHIDDILADLENGFAAVK' A
#
# COMPACT_ATOMS: atom_id res chain seq x y z
N ALA A 1 -1.97 10.94 2.07
CA ALA A 1 -1.92 9.76 2.98
C ALA A 1 -2.85 9.93 4.19
N THR A 2 -3.89 9.10 4.35
CA THR A 2 -4.92 9.21 5.43
C THR A 2 -4.64 8.38 6.69
N THR A 3 -3.53 7.64 6.75
CA THR A 3 -3.18 6.72 7.86
C THR A 3 -1.95 7.23 8.63
N THR A 4 -0.99 6.38 9.02
CA THR A 4 0.11 6.65 9.99
C THR A 4 1.08 7.79 9.59
N HIS A 5 0.92 8.37 8.40
CA HIS A 5 1.70 9.51 7.91
C HIS A 5 0.88 10.78 7.67
N SER A 6 -0.38 10.81 8.14
CA SER A 6 -1.30 11.94 8.00
C SER A 6 -0.88 13.22 8.73
N GLN A 7 0.15 13.15 9.58
CA GLN A 7 0.73 14.30 10.30
C GLN A 7 1.98 14.90 9.61
N LEU A 8 2.46 14.31 8.50
CA LEU A 8 3.63 14.81 7.77
C LEU A 8 3.21 15.76 6.64
N SER A 9 3.98 16.83 6.44
CA SER A 9 3.78 17.73 5.30
C SER A 9 4.00 17.00 3.98
N LYS A 10 3.26 17.39 2.93
CA LYS A 10 3.38 16.82 1.58
C LYS A 10 4.83 16.73 1.09
N GLU A 11 5.61 17.78 1.37
CA GLU A 11 7.02 17.87 0.99
C GLU A 11 7.90 16.80 1.66
N THR A 12 7.61 16.44 2.92
CA THR A 12 8.33 15.38 3.64
C THR A 12 7.95 14.00 3.14
N LEU A 13 6.68 13.81 2.72
CA LEU A 13 6.21 12.55 2.15
C LEU A 13 6.83 12.29 0.79
N GLU A 14 6.88 13.30 -0.08
CA GLU A 14 7.52 13.22 -1.39
C GLU A 14 9.03 12.92 -1.27
N ALA A 15 9.72 13.55 -0.32
CA ALA A 15 11.14 13.28 -0.05
C ALA A 15 11.40 11.83 0.44
N GLN A 16 10.41 11.18 1.05
CA GLN A 16 10.45 9.78 1.48
C GLN A 16 9.93 8.80 0.42
N GLY A 17 9.58 9.30 -0.78
CA GLY A 17 9.01 8.49 -1.86
C GLY A 17 7.57 8.04 -1.59
N ILE A 18 6.89 8.61 -0.60
CA ILE A 18 5.51 8.30 -0.24
C ILE A 18 4.59 9.26 -1.00
N ASN A 19 3.98 8.76 -2.07
CA ASN A 19 2.97 9.48 -2.84
C ASN A 19 1.55 9.10 -2.35
N ASP A 20 0.53 9.83 -2.77
CA ASP A 20 -0.86 9.57 -2.35
C ASP A 20 -1.39 8.19 -2.79
N GLY A 21 -0.74 7.55 -3.78
CA GLY A 21 -1.04 6.18 -4.22
C GLY A 21 -0.20 5.09 -3.56
N THR A 22 0.66 5.45 -2.59
CA THR A 22 1.55 4.48 -1.93
C THR A 22 0.74 3.60 -0.97
N VAL A 23 0.68 2.31 -1.26
CA VAL A 23 0.06 1.29 -0.40
C VAL A 23 1.15 0.52 0.32
N ARG A 24 1.08 0.47 1.66
CA ARG A 24 1.99 -0.33 2.48
C ARG A 24 1.36 -1.69 2.77
N LEU A 25 1.95 -2.76 2.25
CA LEU A 25 1.55 -4.13 2.53
C LEU A 25 2.44 -4.73 3.64
N SER A 26 1.81 -5.33 4.66
CA SER A 26 2.50 -6.12 5.67
C SER A 26 2.24 -7.59 5.37
N ILE A 27 3.25 -8.28 4.85
CA ILE A 27 3.13 -9.70 4.49
C ILE A 27 3.28 -10.55 5.75
N GLY A 28 2.30 -11.41 6.02
CA GLY A 28 2.34 -12.35 7.14
C GLY A 28 3.12 -13.63 6.81
N THR A 29 2.80 -14.72 7.50
CA THR A 29 3.40 -16.05 7.27
C THR A 29 2.50 -16.95 6.42
N GLU A 30 1.60 -16.36 5.64
CA GLU A 30 0.68 -17.08 4.76
C GLU A 30 1.41 -17.73 3.57
N HIS A 31 0.70 -18.60 2.86
CA HIS A 31 1.20 -19.16 1.61
C HIS A 31 1.27 -18.08 0.53
N ILE A 32 2.35 -18.12 -0.26
CA ILE A 32 2.60 -17.14 -1.32
C ILE A 32 1.48 -17.11 -2.37
N ASP A 33 0.92 -18.28 -2.70
CA ASP A 33 -0.12 -18.40 -3.72
C ASP A 33 -1.43 -17.71 -3.30
N ASP A 34 -1.78 -17.79 -2.01
CA ASP A 34 -2.96 -17.14 -1.46
C ASP A 34 -2.79 -15.61 -1.48
N ILE A 35 -1.60 -15.11 -1.12
CA ILE A 35 -1.28 -13.67 -1.16
C ILE A 35 -1.37 -13.14 -2.60
N LEU A 36 -0.84 -13.90 -3.58
CA LEU A 36 -0.90 -13.51 -4.98
C LEU A 36 -2.36 -13.47 -5.49
N ALA A 37 -3.15 -14.49 -5.16
CA ALA A 37 -4.56 -14.53 -5.54
C ALA A 37 -5.37 -13.36 -4.95
N ASP A 38 -5.12 -13.00 -3.69
CA ASP A 38 -5.78 -11.87 -3.03
C ASP A 38 -5.39 -10.53 -3.66
N LEU A 39 -4.11 -10.35 -4.01
CA LEU A 39 -3.66 -9.15 -4.72
C LEU A 39 -4.29 -9.05 -6.12
N GLU A 40 -4.33 -10.15 -6.88
CA GLU A 40 -4.96 -10.20 -8.20
C GLU A 40 -6.45 -9.83 -8.13
N ASN A 41 -7.19 -10.41 -7.18
CA ASN A 41 -8.59 -10.07 -6.93
C ASN A 41 -8.76 -8.59 -6.57
N GLY A 42 -7.90 -8.06 -5.70
CA GLY A 42 -7.90 -6.65 -5.31
C GLY A 42 -7.68 -5.70 -6.48
N PHE A 43 -6.68 -5.99 -7.34
CA PHE A 43 -6.43 -5.17 -8.53
C PHE A 43 -7.52 -5.30 -9.59
N ALA A 44 -8.13 -6.48 -9.74
CA ALA A 44 -9.25 -6.67 -10.66
C ALA A 44 -10.50 -5.87 -10.25
N ALA A 45 -10.74 -5.69 -8.95
CA ALA A 45 -11.87 -4.92 -8.43
C ALA A 45 -11.75 -3.39 -8.64
N VAL A 46 -10.54 -2.89 -8.90
CA VAL A 46 -10.25 -1.46 -9.12
C VAL A 46 -10.35 -1.08 -10.62
N LYS A 47 -10.64 -2.06 -11.49
CA LYS A 47 -10.73 -1.89 -12.94
C LYS A 47 -11.98 -1.13 -13.39
#